data_AF-A0A8D8BSN0-F1
#
_entry.id   AF-A0A8D8BSN0-F1
#
_cell.length_a   1.000
_cell.length_b   1.000
_cell.length_c   1.000
_cell.angle_alpha   90.00
_cell.angle_beta   90.00
_cell.angle_gamma   90.00
#
_symmetry.space_group_name_H-M   'P 1'
#
loop_
_entity.id
_entity.type
_entity.pdbx_description
1 polymer ?
#
loop_
_entity_poly.entity_id
_entity_poly.type
_entity_poly.pdbx_seq_one_letter_code
_entity_poly.pdbx_strand_id
1 'polypeptide(L)'
;RAYYCEPQLSSDANRHVDGINLDWDTCNPQPLKILCLNTIANNWLTIPFFREIPLGEDRHFLLDLLDLSFPLENLCARIRSDAFWRRAFVNRWKTYYPIDVDEKPWIRVYLEKHISEMLENLKPADYEQEIVQKLVDLCSLHVRELRIDHLEPPTNENGDHIPFDLILSNLRELRKVNITYDVKNAGNNFYLGCATITDKDIKLMTQGLERCYELTEFRLHSTKLEPAMMKRLAT
;
A
#
# COMPACT_ATOMS: atom_id res chain seq x y z
N ARG A 1 9.27 3.04 43.36
CA ARG A 1 10.33 4.06 43.62
C ARG A 1 9.71 5.42 43.29
N ALA A 2 9.87 6.36 44.20
CA ALA A 2 9.04 7.55 44.37
C ALA A 2 9.00 8.49 43.17
N TYR A 3 7.81 9.01 42.86
CA TYR A 3 7.66 10.27 42.13
C TYR A 3 8.18 11.38 43.05
N TYR A 4 9.36 11.90 42.74
CA TYR A 4 9.81 13.16 43.31
C TYR A 4 8.86 14.26 42.79
N CYS A 5 8.06 14.84 43.68
CA CYS A 5 7.53 16.18 43.45
C CYS A 5 8.72 17.13 43.55
N GLU A 6 9.06 17.80 42.45
CA GLU A 6 10.02 18.91 42.51
C GLU A 6 9.43 20.05 43.37
N PRO A 7 10.27 20.73 44.18
CA PRO A 7 9.83 21.91 44.90
C PRO A 7 9.73 23.08 43.92
N GLN A 8 8.49 23.55 43.71
CA GLN A 8 8.11 24.88 43.22
C GLN A 8 9.02 25.46 42.13
N LEU A 9 8.62 25.27 40.87
CA LEU A 9 9.08 26.09 39.77
C LEU A 9 8.91 27.57 40.13
N SER A 10 9.99 28.33 40.02
CA SER A 10 10.09 29.80 40.22
C SER A 10 9.02 30.63 39.46
N SER A 11 8.27 30.01 38.55
CA SER A 11 7.14 30.61 37.83
C SER A 11 5.85 30.77 38.66
N ASP A 12 5.72 30.13 39.83
CA ASP A 12 4.46 30.14 40.61
C ASP A 12 4.23 31.41 41.43
N ALA A 13 5.22 32.32 41.55
CA ALA A 13 5.08 33.53 42.37
C ALA A 13 4.00 34.51 41.85
N ASN A 14 3.63 34.43 40.56
CA ASN A 14 2.63 35.29 39.92
C ASN A 14 1.40 34.53 39.40
N ARG A 15 1.22 33.26 39.77
CA ARG A 15 0.10 32.44 39.27
C ARG A 15 -1.17 32.75 40.08
N HIS A 16 -1.94 33.73 39.63
CA HIS A 16 -3.27 34.01 40.18
C HIS A 16 -4.26 32.94 39.70
N VAL A 17 -4.76 32.13 40.63
CA VAL A 17 -5.82 31.15 40.36
C VAL A 17 -7.15 31.89 40.32
N ASP A 18 -7.69 32.09 39.13
CA ASP A 18 -9.07 32.57 38.95
C ASP A 18 -9.99 31.34 38.95
N GLY A 19 -10.91 31.28 39.93
CA GLY A 19 -11.86 30.17 40.07
C GLY A 19 -12.87 30.05 38.92
N ILE A 20 -12.92 31.03 38.02
CA ILE A 20 -13.77 31.05 36.83
C ILE A 20 -12.97 30.59 35.59
N ASN A 21 -11.65 30.81 35.60
CA ASN A 21 -10.78 30.46 34.48
C ASN A 21 -10.20 29.05 34.66
N LEU A 22 -10.83 28.06 34.02
CA LEU A 22 -10.37 26.66 34.01
C LEU A 22 -9.10 26.42 33.19
N ASP A 23 -8.59 27.42 32.45
CA ASP A 23 -7.36 27.34 31.68
C ASP A 23 -6.09 27.62 32.52
N TRP A 24 -6.22 27.64 33.85
CA TRP A 24 -5.10 27.89 34.78
C TRP A 24 -3.97 26.85 34.66
N ASP A 25 -4.20 25.71 34.03
CA ASP A 25 -3.24 24.61 33.81
C ASP A 25 -2.81 24.42 32.34
N THR A 26 -3.20 25.31 31.42
CA THR A 26 -2.85 25.20 29.99
C THR A 26 -1.41 25.61 29.66
N CYS A 27 -0.68 26.21 30.62
CA CYS A 27 0.71 26.63 30.47
C CYS A 27 1.72 25.55 30.87
N ASN A 28 1.32 24.28 30.99
CA ASN A 28 2.27 23.20 31.22
C ASN A 28 3.01 22.84 29.92
N PRO A 29 4.36 22.78 29.94
CA PRO A 29 5.11 22.32 28.79
C PRO A 29 4.73 20.87 28.45
N GLN A 30 4.77 20.53 27.15
CA GLN A 30 4.51 19.16 26.71
C GLN A 30 5.42 18.17 27.46
N PRO A 31 4.90 17.01 27.91
CA PRO A 31 5.72 16.01 28.57
C PRO A 31 6.91 15.61 27.69
N LEU A 32 8.10 15.43 28.30
CA LEU A 32 9.31 15.03 27.57
C LEU A 32 9.09 13.80 26.69
N LYS A 33 8.32 12.85 27.20
CA LYS A 33 7.87 11.66 26.47
C LYS A 33 7.23 11.99 25.12
N ILE A 34 6.28 12.92 25.09
CA ILE A 34 5.57 13.35 23.87
C ILE A 34 6.53 14.06 22.92
N LEU A 35 7.42 14.92 23.44
CA LEU A 35 8.44 15.58 22.64
C LEU A 35 9.37 14.55 21.97
N CYS A 36 9.86 13.55 22.73
CA CYS A 36 10.69 12.47 22.18
C CYS A 36 9.97 11.68 21.08
N LEU A 37 8.69 11.32 21.29
CA LEU A 37 7.92 10.59 20.28
C LEU A 37 7.71 11.41 19.01
N ASN A 38 7.46 12.72 19.13
CA ASN A 38 7.39 13.63 17.96
C ASN A 38 8.73 13.72 17.24
N THR A 39 9.85 13.82 17.97
CA THR A 39 11.18 13.84 17.36
C THR A 39 11.47 12.54 16.62
N ILE A 40 11.11 11.38 17.19
CA ILE A 40 11.25 10.07 16.54
C ILE A 40 10.38 10.00 15.28
N ALA A 41 9.11 10.44 15.35
CA ALA A 41 8.21 10.45 14.19
C ALA A 41 8.77 11.28 13.04
N ASN A 42 9.27 12.48 13.33
CA ASN A 42 9.86 13.39 12.34
C ASN A 42 11.17 12.88 11.75
N ASN A 43 11.90 12.04 12.49
CA ASN A 43 13.20 11.49 12.08
C ASN A 43 13.12 9.98 11.81
N TRP A 44 11.94 9.48 11.42
CA TRP A 44 11.73 8.03 11.29
C TRP A 44 12.70 7.35 10.33
N LEU A 45 13.11 8.03 9.26
CA LEU A 45 14.05 7.48 8.27
C LEU A 45 15.45 7.25 8.84
N THR A 46 15.88 8.08 9.79
CA THR A 46 17.21 8.00 10.40
C THR A 46 17.18 7.22 11.71
N ILE A 47 16.09 7.31 12.48
CA ILE A 47 15.99 6.79 13.84
C ILE A 47 14.61 6.12 14.10
N PRO A 48 14.34 4.95 13.51
CA PRO A 48 13.07 4.23 13.70
C PRO A 48 13.12 3.29 14.92
N PHE A 49 13.20 3.87 16.12
CA PHE A 49 13.25 3.13 17.40
C PHE A 49 11.89 2.55 17.83
N PHE A 50 11.20 1.84 16.94
CA PHE A 50 9.85 1.36 17.20
C PHE A 50 9.81 0.22 18.23
N ARG A 51 10.74 -0.73 18.13
CA ARG A 51 10.74 -1.94 18.96
C ARG A 51 11.34 -1.68 20.33
N GLU A 52 12.19 -0.66 20.41
CA GLU A 52 12.92 -0.22 21.58
C GLU A 52 12.02 0.55 22.55
N ILE A 53 10.88 1.10 22.08
CA ILE A 53 9.89 1.74 22.93
C ILE A 53 9.19 0.66 23.77
N PRO A 54 9.32 0.68 25.12
CA PRO A 54 8.83 -0.40 25.96
C PRO A 54 7.30 -0.41 26.08
N LEU A 55 6.69 0.78 26.21
CA LEU A 55 5.26 0.92 26.45
C LEU A 55 4.45 0.76 25.15
N GLY A 56 3.41 -0.07 25.20
CA GLY A 56 2.54 -0.30 24.06
C GLY A 56 1.78 0.95 23.61
N GLU A 57 1.25 1.73 24.55
CA GLU A 57 0.52 2.98 24.28
C GLU A 57 1.37 3.97 23.48
N ASP A 58 2.66 4.06 23.79
CA ASP A 58 3.60 4.97 23.14
C ASP A 58 3.90 4.55 21.71
N ARG A 59 3.97 3.24 21.47
CA ARG A 59 4.09 2.70 20.12
C ARG A 59 2.86 3.03 19.29
N HIS A 60 1.65 2.90 19.86
CA HIS A 60 0.43 3.28 19.16
C HIS A 60 0.40 4.79 18.88
N PHE A 61 0.71 5.62 19.88
CA PHE A 61 0.80 7.07 19.72
C PHE A 61 1.84 7.48 18.68
N LEU A 62 3.01 6.82 18.66
CA LEU A 62 4.04 7.06 17.65
C LEU A 62 3.54 6.70 16.25
N LEU A 63 2.91 5.53 16.09
CA LEU A 63 2.30 5.17 14.82
C LEU A 63 1.24 6.19 14.41
N ASP A 64 0.56 6.80 15.38
CA ASP A 64 -0.40 7.84 15.09
C ASP A 64 0.25 9.14 14.59
N LEU A 65 1.44 9.46 15.07
CA LEU A 65 2.21 10.63 14.63
C LEU A 65 2.93 10.42 13.29
N LEU A 66 3.17 9.18 12.86
CA LEU A 66 3.92 8.92 11.64
C LEU A 66 3.21 9.49 10.41
N ASP A 67 3.99 10.24 9.63
CA ASP A 67 3.57 10.70 8.32
C ASP A 67 3.35 9.51 7.38
N LEU A 68 2.29 9.60 6.58
CA LEU A 68 1.92 8.61 5.58
C LEU A 68 2.63 8.85 4.23
N SER A 69 3.42 9.93 4.13
CA SER A 69 4.24 10.26 2.95
C SER A 69 5.56 9.48 2.86
N PHE A 70 5.94 8.72 3.90
CA PHE A 70 7.22 8.00 3.92
C PHE A 70 7.30 6.90 2.85
N PRO A 71 8.51 6.60 2.33
CA PRO A 71 8.73 5.51 1.39
C PRO A 71 8.24 4.16 1.94
N LEU A 72 7.46 3.45 1.11
CA LEU A 72 6.75 2.24 1.50
C LEU A 72 7.71 1.12 1.95
N GLU A 73 8.90 1.04 1.37
CA GLU A 73 9.94 0.05 1.70
C GLU A 73 10.33 0.12 3.17
N ASN A 74 10.48 1.33 3.70
CA ASN A 74 10.85 1.55 5.09
C ASN A 74 9.70 1.23 6.05
N LEU A 75 8.47 1.54 5.65
CA LEU A 75 7.26 1.25 6.44
C LEU A 75 7.02 -0.27 6.51
N CYS A 76 7.07 -0.97 5.37
CA CYS A 76 6.87 -2.41 5.28
C CYS A 76 7.91 -3.22 6.07
N ALA A 77 9.15 -2.77 6.18
CA ALA A 77 10.19 -3.49 6.91
C ALA A 77 9.98 -3.42 8.44
N ARG A 78 9.44 -2.30 8.96
CA ARG A 78 9.48 -1.98 10.39
C ARG A 78 8.12 -1.99 11.06
N ILE A 79 7.05 -1.69 10.33
CA ILE A 79 5.70 -1.53 10.87
C ILE A 79 4.85 -2.78 10.59
N ARG A 80 4.46 -3.47 11.66
CA ARG A 80 3.53 -4.61 11.63
C ARG A 80 2.18 -4.31 12.27
N SER A 81 1.92 -3.04 12.61
CA SER A 81 0.68 -2.64 13.26
C SER A 81 -0.47 -2.55 12.27
N ASP A 82 -1.51 -3.32 12.56
CA ASP A 82 -2.72 -3.39 11.75
C ASP A 82 -3.47 -2.06 11.70
N ALA A 83 -3.57 -1.37 12.84
CA ALA A 83 -4.21 -0.05 12.95
C ALA A 83 -3.51 1.02 12.08
N PHE A 84 -2.18 0.98 12.00
CA PHE A 84 -1.42 1.89 11.13
C PHE A 84 -1.77 1.67 9.67
N TRP A 85 -1.74 0.42 9.20
CA TRP A 85 -2.03 0.10 7.80
C TRP A 85 -3.49 0.38 7.43
N ARG A 86 -4.43 0.17 8.35
CA ARG A 86 -5.83 0.58 8.20
C ARG A 86 -5.95 2.08 7.98
N ARG A 87 -5.26 2.88 8.80
CA ARG A 87 -5.26 4.33 8.69
C ARG A 87 -4.59 4.81 7.40
N ALA A 88 -3.44 4.23 7.06
CA ALA A 88 -2.73 4.52 5.82
C ALA A 88 -3.61 4.23 4.59
N PHE A 89 -4.35 3.11 4.62
CA PHE A 89 -5.29 2.72 3.58
C PHE A 89 -6.41 3.75 3.42
N VAL A 90 -7.12 4.07 4.50
CA VAL A 90 -8.25 5.01 4.46
C VAL A 90 -7.80 6.40 4.03
N ASN A 91 -6.60 6.83 4.43
CA ASN A 91 -6.06 8.12 4.00
C ASN A 91 -5.78 8.17 2.50
N ARG A 92 -5.20 7.11 1.93
CA ARG A 92 -4.84 7.03 0.51
C ARG A 92 -6.05 6.79 -0.38
N TRP A 93 -6.94 5.87 0.00
CA TRP A 93 -8.12 5.46 -0.78
C TRP A 93 -9.43 5.74 -0.04
N LYS A 94 -9.73 7.03 0.18
CA LYS A 94 -10.90 7.48 0.98
C LYS A 94 -12.26 6.97 0.49
N THR A 95 -12.38 6.71 -0.80
CA THR A 95 -13.65 6.31 -1.45
C THR A 95 -13.73 4.81 -1.72
N TYR A 96 -12.66 4.06 -1.45
CA TYR A 96 -12.59 2.63 -1.76
C TYR A 96 -12.88 1.80 -0.52
N TYR A 97 -13.80 0.85 -0.66
CA TYR A 97 -14.13 -0.11 0.39
C TYR A 97 -13.52 -1.47 0.02
N PRO A 98 -12.55 -1.97 0.80
CA PRO A 98 -11.96 -3.26 0.52
C PRO A 98 -12.96 -4.39 0.78
N ILE A 99 -12.85 -5.45 -0.03
CA ILE A 99 -13.74 -6.61 0.01
C ILE A 99 -13.07 -7.70 0.86
N ASP A 100 -13.85 -8.42 1.66
CA ASP A 100 -13.42 -9.54 2.50
C ASP A 100 -12.24 -9.19 3.43
N VAL A 101 -12.41 -8.14 4.23
CA VAL A 101 -11.36 -7.59 5.12
C VAL A 101 -11.24 -8.35 6.43
N ASP A 102 -12.32 -8.96 6.91
CA ASP A 102 -12.45 -9.42 8.30
C ASP A 102 -11.40 -10.46 8.72
N GLU A 103 -10.80 -11.17 7.76
CA GLU A 103 -9.76 -12.18 8.00
C GLU A 103 -8.37 -11.80 7.47
N LYS A 104 -8.22 -10.59 6.89
CA LYS A 104 -6.98 -10.16 6.24
C LYS A 104 -6.24 -9.11 7.09
N PRO A 105 -4.93 -9.24 7.31
CA PRO A 105 -4.16 -8.17 7.94
C PRO A 105 -4.14 -6.95 7.02
N TRP A 106 -4.26 -5.74 7.57
CA TRP A 106 -4.38 -4.52 6.77
C TRP A 106 -3.14 -4.22 5.92
N ILE A 107 -1.95 -4.69 6.30
CA ILE A 107 -0.76 -4.58 5.45
C ILE A 107 -0.96 -5.33 4.12
N ARG A 108 -1.63 -6.48 4.14
CA ARG A 108 -1.98 -7.22 2.92
C ARG A 108 -2.96 -6.43 2.08
N VAL A 109 -4.06 -5.97 2.68
CA VAL A 109 -5.09 -5.18 1.98
C VAL A 109 -4.48 -3.93 1.33
N TYR A 110 -3.58 -3.25 2.05
CA TYR A 110 -2.83 -2.10 1.53
C TYR A 110 -1.95 -2.48 0.34
N LEU A 111 -1.12 -3.52 0.48
CA LEU A 111 -0.16 -3.90 -0.56
C LEU A 111 -0.84 -4.49 -1.81
N GLU A 112 -1.91 -5.27 -1.64
CA GLU A 112 -2.73 -5.78 -2.74
C GLU A 112 -3.35 -4.62 -3.53
N LYS A 113 -3.91 -3.61 -2.85
CA LYS A 113 -4.45 -2.44 -3.54
C LYS A 113 -3.35 -1.56 -4.13
N HIS A 114 -2.21 -1.42 -3.45
CA HIS A 114 -1.08 -0.62 -3.91
C HIS A 114 -0.50 -1.16 -5.21
N ILE A 115 -0.17 -2.45 -5.27
CA ILE A 115 0.39 -3.06 -6.49
C ILE A 115 -0.62 -2.98 -7.64
N SER A 116 -1.91 -3.21 -7.35
CA SER A 116 -2.97 -3.11 -8.34
C SER A 116 -3.04 -1.69 -8.91
N GLU A 117 -3.17 -0.66 -8.07
CA GLU A 117 -3.18 0.74 -8.50
C GLU A 117 -1.92 1.12 -9.28
N MET A 118 -0.73 0.66 -8.87
CA MET A 118 0.50 0.95 -9.59
C MET A 118 0.52 0.34 -10.99
N LEU A 119 0.04 -0.90 -11.14
CA LEU A 119 -0.04 -1.58 -12.44
C LEU A 119 -1.15 -1.01 -13.32
N GLU A 120 -2.31 -0.67 -12.75
CA GLU A 120 -3.43 -0.04 -13.48
C GLU A 120 -3.04 1.32 -14.08
N ASN A 121 -2.15 2.07 -13.41
CA ASN A 121 -1.67 3.38 -13.89
C ASN A 121 -0.37 3.29 -14.71
N LEU A 122 0.23 2.10 -14.85
CA LEU A 122 1.48 1.92 -15.58
C LEU A 122 1.22 1.92 -17.07
N LYS A 123 1.70 2.95 -17.76
CA LYS A 123 1.64 3.01 -19.21
C LYS A 123 2.62 2.01 -19.81
N PRO A 124 2.23 1.25 -20.86
CA PRO A 124 3.14 0.34 -21.54
C PRO A 124 4.42 1.00 -22.06
N ALA A 125 4.38 2.28 -22.43
CA ALA A 125 5.54 3.07 -22.86
C ALA A 125 6.56 3.35 -21.74
N ASP A 126 6.09 3.44 -20.49
CA ASP A 126 6.90 3.74 -19.31
C ASP A 126 7.32 2.46 -18.56
N TYR A 127 7.06 1.29 -19.15
CA TYR A 127 7.40 0.01 -18.54
C TYR A 127 8.93 -0.16 -18.48
N GLU A 128 9.45 -0.17 -17.26
CA GLU A 128 10.83 -0.52 -16.96
C GLU A 128 10.88 -1.76 -16.04
N GLN A 129 11.49 -2.83 -16.53
CA GLN A 129 11.54 -4.12 -15.84
C GLN A 129 12.12 -4.00 -14.41
N GLU A 130 13.16 -3.18 -14.21
CA GLU A 130 13.80 -3.01 -12.91
C GLU A 130 12.90 -2.32 -11.87
N ILE A 131 12.10 -1.33 -12.30
CA ILE A 131 11.18 -0.60 -11.43
C ILE A 131 10.03 -1.53 -11.01
N VAL A 132 9.45 -2.25 -11.98
CA VAL A 132 8.38 -3.21 -11.71
C VAL A 132 8.85 -4.35 -10.84
N GLN A 133 10.08 -4.86 -11.05
CA GLN A 133 10.65 -5.90 -10.20
C GLN A 133 10.75 -5.44 -8.73
N LYS A 134 11.25 -4.22 -8.47
CA LYS A 134 11.34 -3.66 -7.11
C LYS A 134 9.96 -3.55 -6.45
N LEU A 135 8.96 -3.11 -7.21
CA LEU A 135 7.57 -3.03 -6.74
C LEU A 135 7.02 -4.40 -6.36
N VAL A 136 7.22 -5.40 -7.22
CA VAL A 136 6.75 -6.77 -6.99
C VAL A 136 7.47 -7.39 -5.80
N ASP A 137 8.79 -7.22 -5.70
CA ASP A 137 9.60 -7.74 -4.59
C ASP A 137 9.13 -7.18 -3.25
N LEU A 138 8.83 -5.89 -3.18
CA LEU A 138 8.30 -5.22 -1.99
C LEU A 138 6.95 -5.81 -1.55
N CYS A 139 6.09 -6.15 -2.51
CA CYS A 139 4.72 -6.61 -2.25
C CYS A 139 4.61 -8.14 -2.09
N SER A 140 5.58 -8.90 -2.62
CA SER A 140 5.56 -10.35 -2.79
C SER A 140 5.21 -11.15 -1.53
N LEU A 141 5.63 -10.67 -0.36
CA LEU A 141 5.43 -11.36 0.92
C LEU A 141 3.98 -11.29 1.43
N HIS A 142 3.22 -10.29 1.00
CA HIS A 142 1.89 -10.01 1.58
C HIS A 142 0.75 -10.20 0.58
N VAL A 143 1.03 -10.03 -0.72
CA VAL A 143 0.04 -10.11 -1.79
C VAL A 143 -0.37 -11.55 -2.07
N ARG A 144 -1.66 -11.84 -1.86
CA ARG A 144 -2.28 -13.13 -2.21
C ARG A 144 -3.36 -12.99 -3.27
N GLU A 145 -3.90 -11.79 -3.43
CA GLU A 145 -4.86 -11.45 -4.45
C GLU A 145 -4.32 -10.30 -5.32
N LEU A 146 -4.21 -10.53 -6.63
CA LEU A 146 -3.96 -9.48 -7.61
C LEU A 146 -5.25 -9.22 -8.37
N ARG A 147 -5.77 -8.00 -8.27
CA ARG A 147 -6.98 -7.57 -8.97
C ARG A 147 -6.70 -6.34 -9.81
N ILE A 148 -6.87 -6.48 -11.11
CA ILE A 148 -6.71 -5.41 -12.09
C ILE A 148 -8.07 -5.25 -12.77
N ASP A 149 -8.72 -4.12 -12.50
CA ASP A 149 -10.04 -3.84 -13.06
C ASP A 149 -9.92 -3.11 -14.41
N HIS A 150 -8.84 -2.34 -14.60
CA HIS A 150 -8.58 -1.60 -15.83
C HIS A 150 -7.08 -1.49 -16.14
N LEU A 151 -6.71 -1.42 -17.41
CA LEU A 151 -5.33 -1.22 -17.85
C LEU A 151 -5.21 0.02 -18.73
N GLU A 152 -4.02 0.62 -18.71
CA GLU A 152 -3.66 1.64 -19.69
C GLU A 152 -3.60 1.01 -21.10
N PRO A 153 -4.15 1.68 -22.11
CA PRO A 153 -4.15 1.17 -23.47
C PRO A 153 -2.73 1.07 -24.04
N PRO A 154 -2.49 0.20 -25.03
CA PRO A 154 -1.21 0.13 -25.71
C PRO A 154 -0.87 1.44 -26.42
N THR A 155 0.43 1.71 -26.58
CA THR A 155 0.91 2.94 -27.23
C THR A 155 0.47 3.05 -28.70
N ASN A 156 0.23 1.93 -29.38
CA ASN A 156 -0.14 1.85 -30.79
C ASN A 156 -1.28 0.82 -31.00
N GLU A 157 -1.96 0.85 -32.16
CA GLU A 157 -3.11 -0.04 -32.48
C GLU A 157 -2.82 -1.54 -32.43
N ASN A 158 -1.55 -1.94 -32.55
CA ASN A 158 -1.08 -3.32 -32.45
C ASN A 158 -0.08 -3.51 -31.29
N GLY A 159 -0.07 -2.57 -30.33
CA GLY A 159 0.79 -2.65 -29.16
C GLY A 159 0.31 -3.70 -28.17
N ASP A 160 1.24 -4.21 -27.36
CA ASP A 160 0.91 -5.07 -26.23
C ASP A 160 0.66 -4.23 -24.96
N HIS A 161 -0.04 -4.83 -24.01
CA HIS A 161 -0.20 -4.24 -22.68
C HIS A 161 1.06 -4.46 -21.83
N ILE A 162 1.01 -4.03 -20.57
CA ILE A 162 2.08 -4.35 -19.62
C ILE A 162 2.28 -5.88 -19.54
N PRO A 163 3.52 -6.36 -19.64
CA PRO A 163 3.79 -7.79 -19.63
C PRO A 163 3.62 -8.36 -18.21
N PHE A 164 2.76 -9.36 -18.06
CA PHE A 164 2.43 -9.98 -16.77
C PHE A 164 3.35 -11.12 -16.35
N ASP A 165 4.27 -11.55 -17.21
CA ASP A 165 5.19 -12.66 -16.93
C ASP A 165 6.03 -12.38 -15.67
N LEU A 166 6.68 -11.21 -15.60
CA LEU A 166 7.51 -10.81 -14.48
C LEU A 166 6.69 -10.63 -13.20
N ILE A 167 5.50 -10.04 -13.32
CA ILE A 167 4.65 -9.69 -12.19
C ILE A 167 4.14 -10.97 -11.53
N LEU A 168 3.49 -11.84 -12.32
CA LEU A 168 2.88 -13.07 -11.80
C LEU A 168 3.94 -14.06 -11.30
N SER A 169 5.08 -14.17 -12.00
CA SER A 169 6.12 -15.12 -11.63
C SER A 169 6.81 -14.84 -10.30
N ASN A 170 6.78 -13.59 -9.82
CA ASN A 170 7.46 -13.19 -8.59
C ASN A 170 6.50 -13.05 -7.39
N LEU A 171 5.18 -13.11 -7.59
CA LEU A 171 4.18 -13.13 -6.53
C LEU A 171 3.98 -14.57 -6.02
N ARG A 172 4.87 -15.02 -5.13
CA ARG A 172 4.96 -16.43 -4.70
C ARG A 172 3.76 -16.95 -3.89
N GLU A 173 3.09 -16.09 -3.13
CA GLU A 173 1.90 -16.45 -2.34
C GLU A 173 0.58 -16.15 -3.07
N LEU A 174 0.62 -15.91 -4.38
CA LEU A 174 -0.54 -15.52 -5.16
C LEU A 174 -1.55 -16.68 -5.25
N ARG A 175 -2.75 -16.45 -4.70
CA ARG A 175 -3.86 -17.42 -4.65
C ARG A 175 -5.00 -17.05 -5.58
N LYS A 176 -5.18 -15.76 -5.83
CA LYS A 176 -6.28 -15.24 -6.64
C LYS A 176 -5.74 -14.21 -7.62
N VAL A 177 -6.07 -14.41 -8.90
CA VAL A 177 -5.76 -13.45 -9.96
C VAL A 177 -7.06 -13.10 -10.65
N ASN A 178 -7.37 -11.81 -10.70
CA ASN A 178 -8.48 -11.28 -11.47
C ASN A 178 -7.96 -10.16 -12.36
N ILE A 179 -7.94 -10.39 -13.67
CA ILE A 179 -7.44 -9.41 -14.64
C ILE A 179 -8.56 -9.08 -15.60
N THR A 180 -8.86 -7.79 -15.73
CA THR A 180 -9.83 -7.26 -16.68
C THR A 180 -9.11 -6.38 -17.69
N TYR A 181 -9.15 -6.78 -18.95
CA TYR A 181 -8.68 -5.97 -20.07
C TYR A 181 -9.79 -5.01 -20.48
N ASP A 182 -9.85 -3.90 -19.74
CA ASP A 182 -10.75 -2.78 -19.98
C ASP A 182 -10.00 -1.46 -19.73
N VAL A 183 -10.46 -0.37 -20.34
CA VAL A 183 -9.78 0.93 -20.27
C VAL A 183 -10.68 1.92 -19.54
N LYS A 184 -10.24 2.41 -18.38
CA LYS A 184 -11.02 3.37 -17.58
C LYS A 184 -11.11 4.75 -18.22
N ASN A 185 -9.99 5.25 -18.76
CA ASN A 185 -9.94 6.54 -19.44
C ASN A 185 -8.88 6.49 -20.55
N ALA A 186 -9.29 6.33 -21.79
CA ALA A 186 -8.37 6.27 -22.92
C ALA A 186 -7.77 7.63 -23.30
N GLY A 187 -8.31 8.75 -22.79
CA GLY A 187 -7.86 10.09 -23.12
C GLY A 187 -7.72 10.31 -24.63
N ASN A 188 -6.55 10.82 -25.06
CA ASN A 188 -6.21 11.03 -26.47
C ASN A 188 -5.74 9.75 -27.19
N ASN A 189 -5.56 8.64 -26.47
CA ASN A 189 -5.08 7.35 -27.01
C ASN A 189 -6.24 6.40 -27.34
N PHE A 190 -7.46 6.92 -27.47
CA PHE A 190 -8.61 6.11 -27.82
C PHE A 190 -8.56 5.67 -29.28
N TYR A 191 -8.68 4.36 -29.50
CA TYR A 191 -8.98 3.76 -30.79
C TYR A 191 -9.87 2.53 -30.59
N LEU A 192 -10.56 2.11 -31.65
CA LEU A 192 -11.43 0.95 -31.57
C LEU A 192 -10.60 -0.31 -31.32
N GLY A 193 -10.79 -0.93 -30.16
CA GLY A 193 -10.03 -2.11 -29.74
C GLY A 193 -8.82 -1.79 -28.85
N CYS A 194 -8.67 -0.58 -28.31
CA CYS A 194 -7.57 -0.26 -27.40
C CYS A 194 -7.54 -1.06 -26.09
N ALA A 195 -8.59 -1.82 -25.78
CA ALA A 195 -8.68 -2.77 -24.67
C ALA A 195 -8.53 -4.24 -25.11
N THR A 196 -8.29 -4.52 -26.40
CA THR A 196 -8.25 -5.90 -26.89
C THR A 196 -6.93 -6.57 -26.53
N ILE A 197 -7.04 -7.75 -25.95
CA ILE A 197 -5.91 -8.60 -25.59
C ILE A 197 -5.20 -9.17 -26.83
N THR A 198 -3.86 -9.22 -26.82
CA THR A 198 -3.05 -9.81 -27.91
C THR A 198 -2.63 -11.27 -27.61
N ASP A 199 -2.19 -12.02 -28.63
CA ASP A 199 -1.64 -13.39 -28.39
C ASP A 199 -0.36 -13.34 -27.55
N LYS A 200 0.41 -12.25 -27.62
CA LYS A 200 1.61 -12.05 -26.80
C LYS A 200 1.24 -11.74 -25.35
N ASP A 201 0.21 -10.94 -25.09
CA ASP A 201 -0.32 -10.71 -23.74
C ASP A 201 -0.68 -12.05 -23.07
N ILE A 202 -1.45 -12.89 -23.77
CA ILE A 202 -1.83 -14.23 -23.30
C ILE A 202 -0.59 -15.09 -23.05
N LYS A 203 0.36 -15.12 -23.99
CA LYS A 203 1.57 -15.94 -23.87
C LYS A 203 2.39 -15.55 -22.63
N LEU A 204 2.62 -14.26 -22.42
CA LEU A 204 3.39 -13.76 -21.27
C LEU A 204 2.63 -13.99 -19.95
N MET A 205 1.32 -13.78 -19.96
CA MET A 205 0.48 -14.08 -18.80
C MET A 205 0.54 -15.56 -18.42
N THR A 206 0.36 -16.49 -19.37
CA THR A 206 0.47 -17.94 -19.10
C THR A 206 1.85 -18.31 -18.55
N GLN A 207 2.94 -17.78 -19.11
CA GLN A 207 4.30 -18.01 -18.60
C GLN A 207 4.49 -17.54 -17.14
N GLY A 208 3.82 -16.45 -16.77
CA GLY A 208 3.78 -15.97 -15.38
C GLY A 208 2.97 -16.91 -14.48
N LEU A 209 1.77 -17.30 -14.92
CA LEU A 209 0.86 -18.19 -14.19
C LEU A 209 1.45 -19.57 -13.92
N GLU A 210 2.27 -20.11 -14.83
CA GLU A 210 2.99 -21.39 -14.64
C GLU A 210 3.86 -21.42 -13.37
N ARG A 211 4.26 -20.25 -12.86
CA ARG A 211 5.08 -20.12 -11.64
C ARG A 211 4.26 -19.81 -10.39
N CYS A 212 2.94 -19.64 -10.51
CA CYS A 212 2.03 -19.39 -9.38
C CYS A 212 1.49 -20.72 -8.81
N TYR A 213 2.30 -21.42 -8.01
CA TYR A 213 1.95 -22.76 -7.50
C TYR A 213 0.80 -22.78 -6.47
N GLU A 214 0.51 -21.64 -5.84
CA GLU A 214 -0.56 -21.50 -4.83
C GLU A 214 -1.88 -20.99 -5.44
N LEU A 215 -1.95 -20.83 -6.77
CA LEU A 215 -3.09 -20.25 -7.45
C LEU A 215 -4.32 -21.16 -7.34
N THR A 216 -5.37 -20.63 -6.72
CA THR A 216 -6.66 -21.32 -6.52
C THR A 216 -7.75 -20.78 -7.42
N GLU A 217 -7.62 -19.52 -7.86
CA GLU A 217 -8.65 -18.81 -8.59
C GLU A 217 -8.02 -17.90 -9.64
N PHE A 218 -8.37 -18.14 -10.90
CA PHE A 218 -8.00 -17.29 -12.02
C PHE A 218 -9.26 -16.80 -12.73
N ARG A 219 -9.41 -15.48 -12.85
CA ARG A 219 -10.48 -14.82 -13.59
C ARG A 219 -9.86 -13.89 -14.62
N LEU A 220 -10.30 -14.04 -15.86
CA LEU A 220 -9.94 -13.17 -16.96
C LEU A 220 -11.22 -12.60 -17.57
N HIS A 221 -11.33 -11.29 -17.55
CA HIS A 221 -12.41 -10.58 -18.22
C HIS A 221 -11.83 -9.82 -19.42
N SER A 222 -12.27 -10.19 -20.63
CA SER A 222 -11.91 -9.47 -21.85
C SER A 222 -13.06 -9.58 -22.85
N THR A 223 -13.26 -8.53 -23.62
CA THR A 223 -14.33 -8.45 -24.63
C THR A 223 -14.05 -9.31 -25.87
N LYS A 224 -12.80 -9.73 -26.10
CA LYS A 224 -12.41 -10.49 -27.29
C LYS A 224 -11.32 -11.53 -27.02
N LEU A 225 -11.74 -12.70 -26.53
CA LEU A 225 -10.87 -13.88 -26.40
C LEU A 225 -11.06 -14.82 -27.59
N GLU A 226 -10.00 -15.00 -28.38
CA GLU A 226 -10.00 -15.94 -29.50
C GLU A 226 -9.85 -17.40 -29.01
N PRO A 227 -10.39 -18.40 -29.73
CA PRO A 227 -10.29 -19.81 -29.32
C PRO A 227 -8.86 -20.32 -29.11
N ALA A 228 -7.89 -19.79 -29.88
CA ALA A 228 -6.48 -20.15 -29.72
C ALA A 228 -5.90 -19.66 -28.39
N MET A 229 -6.32 -18.48 -27.92
CA MET A 229 -5.91 -17.90 -26.63
C MET A 229 -6.47 -18.72 -25.47
N MET A 230 -7.76 -19.08 -25.55
CA MET A 230 -8.41 -19.96 -24.57
C MET A 230 -7.68 -21.29 -24.43
N LYS A 231 -7.22 -21.87 -25.53
CA LYS A 231 -6.44 -23.13 -25.52
C LYS A 231 -5.11 -22.98 -24.78
N ARG A 232 -4.44 -21.82 -24.87
CA ARG A 232 -3.19 -21.54 -24.12
C ARG A 232 -3.43 -21.30 -22.62
N LEU A 233 -4.61 -20.82 -22.24
CA LEU A 233 -4.95 -20.59 -20.83
C LEU A 233 -5.38 -21.88 -20.11
N ALA A 234 -5.88 -22.86 -20.86
CA ALA A 234 -6.33 -24.14 -20.33
C ALA A 234 -5.20 -25.18 -20.14
N THR A 235 -4.00 -24.89 -20.64
CA THR A 235 -2.79 -25.74 -20.52
C THR A 235 -1.94 -25.31 -19.35
#